data_AF-A0A7T1AXV7-F1
#
_entry.id   AF-A0A7T1AXV7-F1
#
_cell.length_a   1.000
_cell.length_b   1.000
_cell.length_c   1.000
_cell.angle_alpha   90.00
_cell.angle_beta   90.00
_cell.angle_gamma   90.00
#
_symmetry.space_group_name_H-M   'P 1'
#
loop_
_entity.id
_entity.type
_entity.pdbx_description
1 polymer ?
#
loop_
_entity_poly.entity_id
_entity_poly.type
_entity_poly.pdbx_seq_one_letter_code
_entity_poly.pdbx_strand_id
1 'polypeptide(L)' 'MNTYCHQCMLKAHNRKEHGKTYAHHFCINECSIGKQIKQIGNNLQ' A
#
# COMPACT_ATOMS: atom_id res chain seq x y z
N MET A 1 6.97 7.46 -3.12
CA MET A 1 6.42 6.16 -2.64
C MET A 1 6.68 5.02 -3.64
N ASN A 2 7.94 4.83 -4.08
CA ASN A 2 8.36 3.64 -4.85
C ASN A 2 9.20 2.66 -4.02
N THR A 3 9.55 3.06 -2.79
CA THR A 3 10.38 2.30 -1.85
C THR A 3 9.62 1.13 -1.21
N TYR A 4 8.30 1.27 -1.07
CA TYR A 4 7.43 0.26 -0.47
C TYR A 4 6.37 -0.18 -1.50
N CYS A 5 5.94 -1.44 -1.44
CA CYS A 5 5.02 -2.02 -2.42
C CYS A 5 5.53 -2.02 -3.88
N HIS A 6 6.83 -2.21 -4.12
CA HIS A 6 7.39 -2.28 -5.48
C HIS A 6 6.90 -3.52 -6.26
N GLN A 7 6.77 -4.67 -5.59
CA GLN A 7 6.29 -5.94 -6.16
C GLN A 7 4.91 -6.34 -5.62
N CYS A 8 4.08 -5.37 -5.24
CA CYS A 8 2.75 -5.66 -4.72
C CYS A 8 1.80 -6.09 -5.85
N MET A 9 1.47 -7.39 -5.90
CA MET A 9 0.51 -7.93 -6.88
C MET A 9 -0.85 -7.25 -6.78
N LEU A 10 -1.31 -6.96 -5.55
CA LEU A 10 -2.55 -6.24 -5.32
C LEU A 10 -2.49 -4.82 -5.88
N LYS A 11 -1.35 -4.12 -5.82
CA LYS A 11 -1.18 -2.81 -6.45
C LYS A 11 -1.31 -2.90 -7.97
N ALA A 12 -0.71 -3.92 -8.58
CA ALA A 12 -0.78 -4.13 -10.03
C ALA A 12 -2.21 -4.45 -10.47
N HIS A 13 -2.88 -5.36 -9.76
CA HIS A 13 -4.28 -5.71 -9.99
C HIS A 13 -5.19 -4.50 -9.82
N ASN A 14 -5.16 -3.84 -8.66
CA ASN A 14 -5.98 -2.67 -8.38
C ASN A 14 -5.70 -1.50 -9.33
N ARG A 15 -4.47 -1.38 -9.84
CA ARG A 15 -4.14 -0.36 -10.85
C ARG A 15 -4.79 -0.66 -12.20
N LYS A 16 -4.91 -1.94 -12.56
CA LYS A 16 -5.58 -2.40 -13.79
C LYS A 16 -7.11 -2.25 -13.69
N GLU A 17 -7.68 -2.64 -12.55
CA GLU A 17 -9.14 -2.66 -12.35
C GLU A 17 -9.72 -1.28 -11.96
N HIS A 18 -9.05 -0.54 -11.08
CA HIS A 18 -9.58 0.69 -10.46
C HIS A 18 -8.71 1.93 -10.67
N GLY A 19 -7.56 1.77 -11.34
CA GLY A 19 -6.64 2.87 -11.62
C GLY A 19 -5.65 3.19 -10.51
N LYS A 20 -4.75 4.15 -10.80
CA LYS A 20 -3.58 4.46 -9.97
C LYS A 20 -3.94 4.95 -8.57
N THR A 21 -4.95 5.83 -8.46
CA THR A 21 -5.35 6.45 -7.19
C THR A 21 -5.87 5.41 -6.21
N TYR A 22 -6.77 4.54 -6.67
CA TYR A 22 -7.31 3.46 -5.85
C TYR A 22 -6.21 2.49 -5.40
N ALA A 23 -5.36 2.05 -6.34
CA ALA A 23 -4.24 1.16 -6.01
C ALA A 23 -3.30 1.75 -4.94
N HIS A 24 -3.06 3.05 -4.99
CA HIS A 24 -2.27 3.76 -4.00
C HIS A 24 -2.94 3.81 -2.63
N HIS A 25 -4.23 4.18 -2.60
CA HIS A 25 -5.01 4.22 -1.36
C HIS A 25 -5.09 2.84 -0.69
N PHE A 26 -5.29 1.80 -1.49
CA PHE A 26 -5.26 0.41 -1.04
C PHE A 26 -3.90 0.04 -0.44
N CYS A 27 -2.79 0.42 -1.07
CA CYS A 27 -1.46 0.09 -0.53
C CYS A 27 -1.18 0.73 0.83
N ILE A 28 -1.69 1.93 1.09
CA ILE A 28 -1.43 2.62 2.36
C ILE A 28 -2.34 2.06 3.47
N ASN A 29 -3.58 1.74 3.14
CA ASN A 29 -4.59 1.39 4.15
C ASN A 29 -4.78 -0.11 4.34
N GLU A 30 -4.75 -0.87 3.24
CA GLU A 30 -5.21 -2.26 3.24
C GLU A 30 -4.11 -3.28 3.05
N CYS A 31 -3.06 -2.97 2.28
CA CYS A 31 -2.01 -3.95 2.02
C CYS A 31 -1.16 -4.22 3.27
N SER A 32 -0.62 -5.44 3.35
CA SER A 32 0.14 -5.91 4.51
C SER A 32 1.34 -5.00 4.85
N ILE A 33 2.05 -4.51 3.84
CA ILE A 33 3.18 -3.59 4.03
C ILE A 33 2.70 -2.25 4.58
N GLY A 34 1.60 -1.69 4.04
CA GLY A 34 1.02 -0.43 4.52
C GLY A 34 0.57 -0.52 5.98
N LYS A 35 -0.05 -1.65 6.35
CA LYS A 35 -0.44 -1.95 7.73
C LYS A 35 0.77 -2.03 8.66
N GLN A 36 1.85 -2.71 8.25
CA GLN A 36 3.10 -2.78 9.02
C GLN A 36 3.73 -1.40 9.21
N ILE A 37 3.80 -0.57 8.16
CA ILE A 37 4.35 0.79 8.26
C ILE A 37 3.54 1.63 9.25
N LYS A 38 2.20 1.57 9.19
CA LYS A 38 1.34 2.26 10.15
C LYS A 38 1.55 1.75 11.57
N GLN A 39 1.62 0.43 11.76
CA GLN A 39 1.84 -0.15 13.07
C GLN A 39 3.16 0.31 13.66
N ILE A 40 4.26 0.26 12.90
CA ILE A 40 5.57 0.73 13.36
C ILE A 40 5.50 2.22 13.70
N GLY A 41 4.88 3.05 12.85
CA GLY A 41 4.69 4.48 13.13
C GLY A 41 3.93 4.74 14.43
N ASN A 42 2.87 3.99 14.70
CA ASN A 42 2.09 4.12 15.94
C ASN A 42 2.88 3.69 17.19
N ASN A 43 3.82 2.74 17.07
CA ASN A 43 4.68 2.30 18.19
C ASN A 43 5.83 3.29 18.47
N LEU A 44 6.01 4.31 17.63
CA LEU A 44 7.02 5.35 17.79
C LEU A 44 6.42 6.69 18.26
N GLN A 45 5.14 6.71 18.64
CA GLN A 45 4.44 7.88 19.19
C GLN A 45 4.63 8.06 20.68
#